data_AF-A0A838CY13-F1
#
_entry.id   AF-A0A838CY13-F1
#
_cell.length_a   1.000
_cell.length_b   1.000
_cell.length_c   1.000
_cell.angle_alpha   90.00
_cell.angle_beta   90.00
_cell.angle_gamma   90.00
#
_symmetry.space_group_name_H-M   'P 1'
#
loop_
_entity.id
_entity.type
_entity.pdbx_description
1 polymer ?
#
loop_
_entity_poly.entity_id
_entity_poly.type
_entity_poly.pdbx_seq_one_letter_code
_entity_poly.pdbx_strand_id
1 'polypeptide(L)'
;MALLEGKSEQEVIESFRKKSGSAYKRHPAERLTRHQLSLLGYPKIDWIGNRKYDYELYKAYREKIYLEWKHYVQRQKVFAYKQLFVGLISGSLKEAIEKIEELERELHESFKDELLEILFQDSKEEQYVELEEVAVEMAGITHPYNTLLIKH
;
A
#
# COMPACT_ATOMS: atom_id res chain seq x y z
N MET A 1 -51.80 -31.08 -11.79
CA MET A 1 -51.07 -30.76 -13.03
C MET A 1 -51.13 -29.26 -13.24
N ALA A 2 -50.08 -28.54 -12.88
CA ALA A 2 -50.02 -27.08 -13.00
C ALA A 2 -49.17 -26.70 -14.22
N LEU A 3 -49.83 -26.14 -15.24
CA LEU A 3 -49.23 -25.16 -16.14
C LEU A 3 -48.73 -23.99 -15.27
N LEU A 4 -47.44 -23.65 -15.34
CA LEU A 4 -46.76 -22.43 -14.88
C LEU A 4 -45.27 -22.79 -14.99
N GLU A 5 -44.47 -22.41 -15.98
CA GLU A 5 -44.31 -21.13 -16.64
C GLU A 5 -43.82 -21.40 -18.06
N GLY A 6 -44.41 -20.75 -19.07
CA GLY A 6 -44.02 -20.88 -20.48
C GLY A 6 -42.69 -20.22 -20.80
N LYS A 7 -41.61 -20.65 -20.17
CA LYS A 7 -40.24 -20.29 -20.53
C LYS A 7 -39.60 -21.45 -21.27
N SER A 8 -39.07 -21.18 -22.45
CA SER A 8 -38.29 -22.17 -23.20
C SER A 8 -37.05 -22.56 -22.38
N GLU A 9 -36.59 -23.80 -22.55
CA GLU A 9 -35.37 -24.29 -21.90
C GLU A 9 -34.16 -23.37 -22.19
N GLN A 10 -34.15 -22.72 -23.36
CA GLN A 10 -33.20 -21.69 -23.75
C GLN A 10 -33.30 -20.41 -22.90
N GLU A 11 -34.50 -19.94 -22.55
CA GLU A 11 -34.69 -18.79 -21.64
C GLU A 11 -34.28 -19.11 -20.20
N VAL A 12 -34.46 -20.36 -19.75
CA VAL A 12 -33.94 -20.82 -18.46
C VAL A 12 -32.40 -20.81 -18.48
N ILE A 13 -31.78 -21.35 -19.53
CA ILE A 13 -30.31 -21.37 -19.72
C ILE A 13 -29.75 -19.94 -19.84
N GLU A 14 -30.43 -19.03 -20.55
CA GLU A 14 -30.05 -17.62 -20.64
C GLU A 14 -30.21 -16.87 -19.31
N SER A 15 -31.25 -17.18 -18.53
CA SER A 15 -31.42 -16.61 -17.19
C SER A 15 -30.31 -17.07 -16.23
N PHE A 16 -29.83 -18.31 -16.38
CA PHE A 16 -28.67 -18.81 -15.65
C PHE A 16 -27.35 -18.20 -16.14
N ARG A 17 -27.18 -17.96 -17.45
CA ARG A 17 -26.01 -17.23 -17.99
C ARG A 17 -25.97 -15.76 -17.56
N LYS A 18 -27.11 -15.06 -17.55
CA LYS A 18 -27.24 -13.67 -17.04
C LYS A 18 -27.03 -13.59 -15.53
N LYS A 19 -27.48 -14.58 -14.75
CA LYS A 19 -27.21 -14.68 -13.30
C LYS A 19 -25.78 -15.15 -12.98
N SER A 20 -25.14 -15.90 -13.88
CA SER A 20 -23.72 -16.28 -13.81
C SER A 20 -22.77 -15.11 -14.08
N GLY A 21 -23.28 -13.95 -14.48
CA GLY A 21 -22.55 -12.68 -14.54
C GLY A 21 -22.26 -12.07 -13.17
N SER A 22 -22.10 -12.88 -12.11
CA SER A 22 -21.50 -12.41 -10.87
C SER A 22 -20.03 -12.11 -11.18
N ALA A 23 -19.76 -10.87 -11.58
CA ALA A 23 -18.42 -10.33 -11.67
C ALA A 23 -17.85 -10.31 -10.25
N TYR A 24 -17.32 -11.46 -9.82
CA TYR A 24 -16.67 -11.62 -8.54
C TYR A 24 -15.62 -10.52 -8.41
N LYS A 25 -15.91 -9.52 -7.57
CA LYS A 25 -15.01 -8.42 -7.31
C LYS A 25 -13.87 -8.97 -6.48
N ARG A 26 -12.71 -9.12 -7.11
CA ARG A 26 -11.50 -9.59 -6.43
C ARG A 26 -11.22 -8.70 -5.23
N HIS A 27 -10.87 -9.34 -4.12
CA HIS A 27 -10.42 -8.64 -2.93
C HIS A 27 -9.14 -7.87 -3.24
N PRO A 28 -8.87 -6.70 -2.63
CA PRO A 28 -7.62 -5.97 -2.83
C PRO A 28 -6.35 -6.83 -2.66
N ALA A 29 -6.31 -7.71 -1.65
CA ALA A 29 -5.21 -8.67 -1.47
C ALA A 29 -4.98 -9.61 -2.67
N GLU A 30 -6.05 -9.99 -3.39
CA GLU A 30 -5.94 -10.87 -4.56
C GLU A 30 -5.47 -10.13 -5.82
N ARG A 31 -5.44 -8.78 -5.76
CA ARG A 31 -4.95 -7.91 -6.83
C ARG A 31 -3.46 -7.60 -6.68
N LEU A 32 -2.86 -7.90 -5.53
CA LEU A 32 -1.43 -7.72 -5.31
C LEU A 32 -0.64 -8.56 -6.31
N THR A 33 0.43 -7.98 -6.83
CA THR A 33 1.34 -8.69 -7.74
C THR A 33 2.12 -9.76 -6.96
N ARG A 34 2.69 -10.74 -7.68
CA ARG A 34 3.58 -11.74 -7.03
C ARG A 34 4.77 -11.08 -6.32
N HIS A 35 5.30 -10.01 -6.90
CA HIS A 35 6.38 -9.23 -6.31
C HIS A 35 5.93 -8.61 -4.98
N GLN A 36 4.78 -7.93 -4.97
CA GLN A 36 4.22 -7.31 -3.76
C GLN A 36 3.92 -8.33 -2.66
N LEU A 37 3.40 -9.51 -3.02
CA LEU A 37 3.22 -10.61 -2.07
C LEU A 37 4.56 -11.13 -1.54
N SER A 38 5.61 -11.18 -2.37
CA SER A 38 6.96 -11.56 -1.95
C SER A 38 7.58 -10.56 -0.97
N LEU A 39 7.31 -9.26 -1.12
CA LEU A 39 7.73 -8.23 -0.15
C LEU A 39 7.12 -8.47 1.25
N LEU A 40 5.95 -9.08 1.31
CA LEU A 40 5.29 -9.50 2.55
C LEU A 40 5.74 -10.90 3.05
N GLY A 41 6.61 -11.59 2.32
CA GLY A 41 7.04 -12.95 2.64
C GLY A 41 6.14 -14.07 2.11
N TYR A 42 5.18 -13.77 1.22
CA TYR A 42 4.31 -14.75 0.58
C TYR A 42 4.66 -14.91 -0.92
N PRO A 43 5.64 -15.75 -1.28
CA PRO A 43 6.07 -15.87 -2.68
C PRO A 43 4.96 -16.36 -3.62
N LYS A 44 4.01 -17.14 -3.09
CA LYS A 44 2.83 -17.62 -3.83
C LYS A 44 1.69 -17.93 -2.87
N ILE A 45 0.49 -17.50 -3.21
CA ILE A 45 -0.75 -17.84 -2.50
C ILE A 45 -1.71 -18.51 -3.48
N ASP A 46 -2.21 -19.69 -3.12
CA ASP A 46 -3.28 -20.36 -3.87
C ASP A 46 -4.66 -19.90 -3.36
N TRP A 47 -5.13 -18.77 -3.89
CA TRP A 47 -6.44 -18.21 -3.53
C TRP A 47 -7.60 -19.16 -3.86
N ILE A 48 -7.49 -19.94 -4.95
CA ILE A 48 -8.55 -20.86 -5.38
C ILE A 48 -8.57 -22.08 -4.47
N GLY A 49 -7.40 -22.64 -4.16
CA GLY A 49 -7.26 -23.75 -3.23
C GLY A 49 -7.78 -23.40 -1.84
N ASN A 50 -7.36 -22.25 -1.29
CA ASN A 50 -7.81 -21.78 0.03
C ASN A 50 -9.33 -21.59 0.08
N ARG A 51 -9.92 -20.99 -0.97
CA ARG A 51 -11.37 -20.79 -1.06
C ARG A 51 -12.16 -22.11 -1.09
N LYS A 52 -11.62 -23.15 -1.75
CA LYS A 52 -12.24 -24.47 -1.83
C LYS A 52 -12.10 -25.27 -0.53
N TYR A 53 -10.99 -25.07 0.18
CA TYR A 53 -10.72 -25.76 1.44
C TYR A 53 -11.62 -25.26 2.56
N ASP A 54 -11.60 -23.95 2.83
CA ASP A 54 -12.44 -23.31 3.84
C ASP A 54 -12.70 -21.85 3.44
N TYR A 55 -13.96 -21.53 3.21
CA TYR A 55 -14.37 -20.21 2.74
C TYR A 55 -14.21 -19.12 3.81
N GLU A 56 -14.50 -19.41 5.07
CA GLU A 56 -14.41 -18.42 6.15
C GLU A 56 -12.95 -18.17 6.53
N LEU A 57 -12.13 -19.23 6.58
CA LEU A 57 -10.68 -19.08 6.75
C LEU A 57 -10.07 -18.28 5.60
N TYR A 58 -10.48 -18.55 4.36
CA TYR A 58 -10.05 -17.79 3.19
C TYR A 58 -10.42 -16.29 3.29
N LYS A 59 -11.61 -15.96 3.79
CA LYS A 59 -12.02 -14.56 4.01
C LYS A 59 -11.15 -13.86 5.06
N ALA A 60 -10.89 -14.53 6.18
CA ALA A 60 -10.04 -13.96 7.23
C ALA A 60 -8.60 -13.78 6.72
N TYR A 61 -8.10 -14.76 5.96
CA TYR A 61 -6.74 -14.75 5.44
C TYR A 61 -6.49 -13.62 4.42
N ARG A 62 -7.42 -13.39 3.48
CA ARG A 62 -7.29 -12.30 2.51
C ARG A 62 -7.40 -10.91 3.17
N GLU A 63 -8.17 -10.77 4.24
CA GLU A 63 -8.24 -9.51 5.01
C GLU A 63 -6.92 -9.27 5.75
N LYS A 64 -6.40 -10.30 6.42
CA LYS A 64 -5.08 -10.26 7.08
C LYS A 64 -3.99 -9.80 6.13
N ILE A 65 -3.89 -10.39 4.93
CA ILE A 65 -2.87 -10.01 3.95
C ILE A 65 -3.05 -8.57 3.48
N TYR A 66 -4.30 -8.12 3.29
CA TYR A 66 -4.52 -6.74 2.89
C TYR A 66 -4.12 -5.75 3.99
N LEU A 67 -4.38 -6.09 5.25
CA LEU A 67 -3.94 -5.30 6.39
C LEU A 67 -2.41 -5.25 6.49
N GLU A 68 -1.74 -6.40 6.33
CA GLU A 68 -0.28 -6.49 6.26
C GLU A 68 0.30 -5.64 5.13
N TRP A 69 -0.34 -5.64 3.96
CA TRP A 69 0.02 -4.77 2.83
C TRP A 69 -0.10 -3.30 3.18
N LYS A 70 -1.24 -2.85 3.72
CA LYS A 70 -1.43 -1.45 4.14
C LYS A 70 -0.38 -1.01 5.15
N HIS A 71 -0.08 -1.86 6.14
CA HIS A 71 0.98 -1.58 7.12
C HIS A 71 2.36 -1.52 6.46
N TYR A 72 2.64 -2.38 5.48
CA TYR A 72 3.88 -2.33 4.72
C TYR A 72 4.01 -1.00 3.96
N VAL A 73 2.99 -0.60 3.20
CA VAL A 73 2.97 0.67 2.48
C VAL A 73 3.19 1.84 3.44
N GLN A 74 2.52 1.85 4.61
CA GLN A 74 2.71 2.92 5.60
C GLN A 74 4.16 2.98 6.12
N ARG A 75 4.79 1.84 6.40
CA ARG A 75 6.21 1.80 6.79
C ARG A 75 7.11 2.33 5.68
N GLN A 76 6.82 2.00 4.43
CA GLN A 76 7.55 2.51 3.27
C GLN A 76 7.39 4.03 3.12
N LYS A 77 6.19 4.59 3.34
CA LYS A 77 5.97 6.05 3.37
C LYS A 77 6.80 6.73 4.46
N VAL A 78 6.81 6.17 5.67
CA VAL A 78 7.61 6.69 6.79
C VAL A 78 9.11 6.68 6.44
N PHE A 79 9.59 5.59 5.85
CA PHE A 79 10.98 5.48 5.42
C PHE A 79 11.32 6.47 4.30
N ALA A 80 10.44 6.62 3.30
CA ALA A 80 10.56 7.60 2.24
C ALA A 80 10.65 9.04 2.78
N TYR A 81 9.83 9.39 3.77
CA TYR A 81 9.90 10.70 4.41
C TYR A 81 11.28 10.97 5.04
N LYS A 82 11.82 10.00 5.79
CA LYS A 82 13.17 10.11 6.37
C LYS A 82 14.23 10.29 5.30
N GLN A 83 14.12 9.58 4.17
CA GLN A 83 15.04 9.73 3.04
C GLN A 83 14.96 11.12 2.41
N LEU A 84 13.76 11.69 2.25
CA LEU A 84 13.59 13.06 1.76
C LEU A 84 14.28 14.06 2.69
N PHE A 85 14.03 13.94 3.99
CA PHE A 85 14.62 14.85 4.96
C PHE A 85 16.15 14.77 4.97
N VAL A 86 16.71 13.56 5.00
CA VAL A 86 18.17 13.35 4.90
C VAL A 86 18.71 13.91 3.58
N GLY A 87 18.05 13.64 2.46
CA GLY A 87 18.44 14.16 1.15
C GLY A 87 18.42 15.69 1.09
N LEU A 88 17.45 16.33 1.74
CA LEU A 88 17.38 17.79 1.84
C LEU A 88 18.61 18.34 2.58
N ILE A 89 18.92 17.81 3.77
CA ILE A 89 20.02 18.33 4.59
C ILE A 89 21.41 17.98 4.05
N SER A 90 21.55 16.86 3.32
CA SER A 90 22.82 16.43 2.72
C SER A 90 23.05 16.98 1.31
N GLY A 91 22.12 17.75 0.75
CA GLY A 91 22.21 18.28 -0.62
C GLY A 91 21.97 17.25 -1.72
N SER A 92 21.39 16.10 -1.41
CA SER A 92 21.07 15.00 -2.34
C SER A 92 19.56 14.74 -2.44
N LEU A 93 18.78 15.82 -2.46
CA LEU A 93 17.31 15.76 -2.49
C LEU A 93 16.79 15.13 -3.79
N LYS A 94 17.46 15.40 -4.92
CA LYS A 94 17.07 14.87 -6.22
C LYS A 94 17.14 13.33 -6.23
N GLU A 95 18.24 12.77 -5.71
CA GLU A 95 18.44 11.33 -5.60
C GLU A 95 17.42 10.69 -4.64
N ALA A 96 17.04 11.39 -3.57
CA ALA A 96 15.99 10.93 -2.66
C ALA A 96 14.62 10.88 -3.36
N ILE A 97 14.29 11.90 -4.16
CA ILE A 97 13.05 11.95 -4.95
C ILE A 97 13.01 10.80 -5.98
N GLU A 98 14.10 10.56 -6.71
CA GLU A 98 14.17 9.49 -7.71
C GLU A 98 13.92 8.11 -7.09
N LYS A 99 14.50 7.84 -5.92
CA LYS A 99 14.27 6.60 -5.15
C LYS A 99 12.81 6.44 -4.71
N ILE A 100 12.16 7.54 -4.36
CA ILE A 100 10.75 7.51 -3.95
C ILE A 100 9.85 7.25 -5.14
N GLU A 101 10.14 7.83 -6.31
CA GLU A 101 9.39 7.52 -7.53
C GLU A 101 9.55 6.06 -7.95
N GLU A 102 10.73 5.45 -7.75
CA GLU A 102 10.92 4.01 -7.91
C GLU A 102 10.04 3.20 -6.96
N LEU A 103 10.00 3.60 -5.69
CA LEU A 103 9.19 2.96 -4.65
C LEU A 103 7.68 3.09 -4.94
N GLU A 104 7.20 4.26 -5.37
CA GLU A 104 5.81 4.46 -5.80
C GLU A 104 5.41 3.51 -6.94
N ARG A 105 6.31 3.34 -7.92
CA ARG A 105 6.11 2.39 -9.03
C ARG A 105 6.08 0.94 -8.54
N GLU A 106 6.87 0.57 -7.55
CA GLU A 106 6.86 -0.79 -6.99
C GLU A 106 5.58 -1.07 -6.18
N LEU A 107 5.11 -0.08 -5.42
CA LEU A 107 3.95 -0.20 -4.54
C LEU A 107 2.62 0.04 -5.26
N HIS A 108 2.65 0.65 -6.46
CA HIS A 108 1.46 1.18 -7.14
C HIS A 108 0.68 2.17 -6.28
N GLU A 109 1.38 3.02 -5.54
CA GLU A 109 0.82 4.03 -4.63
C GLU A 109 1.49 5.37 -4.92
N SER A 110 0.72 6.46 -4.81
CA SER A 110 1.23 7.83 -4.99
C SER A 110 1.22 8.56 -3.66
N PHE A 111 2.39 9.02 -3.23
CA PHE A 111 2.62 9.70 -1.96
C PHE A 111 3.81 10.67 -1.96
N LYS A 112 4.60 10.77 -3.04
CA LYS A 112 5.73 11.69 -3.14
C LYS A 112 5.31 13.13 -2.89
N ASP A 113 4.27 13.59 -3.58
CA ASP A 113 3.82 14.98 -3.51
C ASP A 113 3.30 15.30 -2.10
N GLU A 114 2.53 14.39 -1.50
CA GLU A 114 2.10 14.46 -0.08
C GLU A 114 3.30 14.62 0.86
N LEU A 115 4.35 13.80 0.70
CA LEU A 115 5.54 13.86 1.56
C LEU A 115 6.35 15.15 1.34
N LEU A 116 6.43 15.67 0.12
CA LEU A 116 7.10 16.94 -0.17
C LEU A 116 6.34 18.12 0.44
N GLU A 117 5.01 18.11 0.36
CA GLU A 117 4.16 19.11 1.01
C GLU A 117 4.43 19.14 2.52
N ILE A 118 4.44 17.96 3.18
CA ILE A 118 4.74 17.85 4.61
C ILE A 118 6.16 18.36 4.91
N LEU A 119 7.15 17.98 4.11
CA LEU A 119 8.56 18.34 4.33
C LEU A 119 8.77 19.86 4.37
N PHE A 120 8.08 20.59 3.48
CA PHE A 120 8.21 22.03 3.32
C PHE A 120 7.12 22.83 4.06
N GLN A 121 6.26 22.16 4.83
CA GLN A 121 5.27 22.83 5.65
C GLN A 121 5.95 23.57 6.81
N ASP A 122 5.55 24.83 7.05
CA ASP A 122 6.11 25.68 8.11
C ASP A 122 5.89 25.10 9.52
N SER A 123 4.77 24.40 9.71
CA SER A 123 4.44 23.71 10.95
C SER A 123 4.15 22.25 10.65
N LYS A 124 4.84 21.36 11.35
CA LYS A 124 4.70 19.92 11.21
C LYS A 124 4.02 19.33 12.42
N GLU A 125 3.28 18.26 12.20
CA GLU A 125 2.79 17.44 13.30
C GLU A 125 3.98 16.82 14.05
N GLU A 126 3.81 16.61 15.35
CA GLU A 126 4.85 16.09 16.25
C GLU A 126 5.49 14.80 15.72
N GLN A 127 4.69 13.90 15.14
CA GLN A 127 5.18 12.67 14.53
C GLN A 127 6.25 12.89 13.45
N TYR A 128 6.14 13.94 12.63
CA TYR A 128 7.12 14.21 11.58
C TYR A 128 8.40 14.84 12.13
N VAL A 129 8.29 15.63 13.19
CA VAL A 129 9.46 16.17 13.92
C VAL A 129 10.27 15.03 14.53
N GLU A 130 9.61 14.08 15.20
CA GLU A 130 10.27 12.88 15.75
C GLU A 130 10.96 12.06 14.64
N LEU A 131 10.32 11.94 13.47
CA LEU A 131 10.91 11.23 12.34
C LEU A 131 12.17 11.92 11.81
N GLU A 132 12.21 13.25 11.80
CA GLU A 132 13.37 14.05 11.41
C GLU A 132 14.53 13.87 12.39
N GLU A 133 14.26 13.89 13.70
CA GLU A 133 15.25 13.65 14.76
C GLU A 133 15.87 12.25 14.61
N VAL A 134 15.05 11.22 14.45
CA VAL A 134 15.55 9.85 14.24
C VAL A 134 16.34 9.76 12.92
N ALA A 135 15.91 10.45 11.87
CA ALA A 135 16.59 10.40 10.58
C ALA A 135 18.00 10.98 10.63
N VAL A 136 18.19 12.10 11.35
CA VAL A 136 19.52 12.72 11.51
C VAL A 136 20.43 11.92 12.42
N GLU A 137 19.88 11.32 13.48
CA GLU A 137 20.62 10.42 14.36
C GLU A 137 21.15 9.22 13.57
N MET A 138 20.28 8.57 12.79
CA MET A 138 20.66 7.44 11.93
C MET A 138 21.67 7.83 10.84
N ALA A 139 21.58 9.04 10.30
CA ALA A 139 22.49 9.54 9.28
C ALA A 139 23.82 10.07 9.85
N GLY A 140 23.92 10.26 11.17
CA GLY A 140 25.07 10.88 11.83
C GLY A 140 25.26 12.36 11.44
N ILE A 141 24.17 13.07 11.15
CA ILE A 141 24.16 14.47 10.71
C ILE A 141 23.63 15.36 11.84
N THR A 142 24.13 16.59 11.96
CA THR A 142 23.59 17.57 12.92
C THR A 142 22.25 18.11 12.44
N HIS A 143 21.21 18.02 13.27
CA HIS A 143 19.91 18.62 12.97
C HIS A 143 20.02 20.15 12.76
N PRO A 144 19.40 20.74 11.73
CA PRO A 144 19.43 22.19 11.50
C PRO A 144 18.93 23.04 12.69
N TYR A 145 17.90 22.62 13.42
CA TYR A 145 17.47 23.30 14.66
C TYR A 145 18.57 23.38 15.74
N ASN A 146 19.50 22.42 15.79
CA ASN A 146 20.59 22.44 16.76
C ASN A 146 21.72 23.40 16.36
N THR A 147 21.84 23.76 15.08
CA THR A 147 22.83 24.75 14.63
C THR A 147 22.31 26.18 14.77
N LEU A 148 20.99 26.41 14.68
CA LEU A 148 20.36 27.72 14.89
C LEU A 148 20.41 28.22 16.35
N LEU A 149 20.61 27.32 17.32
CA LEU A 149 20.73 27.66 18.74
C LEU A 149 22.15 28.08 19.15
N ILE A 150 23.14 27.98 18.27
CA ILE A 150 24.48 28.49 18.50
C ILE A 150 24.44 30.00 18.19
N LYS A 151 24.02 30.79 19.18
CA LYS A 151 24.23 32.25 19.15
C LYS A 151 25.74 32.52 19.15
N HIS A 152 26.24 33.12 18.07
CA HIS A 152 27.57 33.75 18.04
C HIS A 152 27.66 34.92 19.03
#